data_AF-A0A7W0ZUT2-F1
#
_entry.id   AF-A0A7W0ZUT2-F1
#
_cell.length_a   1.000
_cell.length_b   1.000
_cell.length_c   1.000
_cell.angle_alpha   90.00
_cell.angle_beta   90.00
_cell.angle_gamma   90.00
#
_symmetry.space_group_name_H-M   'P 1'
#
loop_
_entity.id
_entity.type
_entity.pdbx_description
1 polymer ?
#
loop_
_entity_poly.entity_id
_entity_poly.type
_entity_poly.pdbx_seq_one_letter_code
_entity_poly.pdbx_strand_id
1 'polypeptide(L)'
;MKLSKDQVAAVVAEAGKKMSDPNYSAVLVGGFVQSQTPVAQFISAHERDLGGAEAIVNVIFHCALVAQCFQRNGGRVRTLSYEDLDAAARGEPLVRLEEAQLPLHEFIMANVENAEAQKLIAMIALAIDSMS
;
A
#
# COMPACT_ATOMS: atom_id res chain seq x y z
N MET A 1 -9.44 -0.15 -11.71
CA MET A 1 -9.48 1.24 -12.24
C MET A 1 -8.05 1.73 -12.44
N LYS A 2 -7.70 2.30 -13.61
CA LYS A 2 -6.34 2.84 -13.84
C LYS A 2 -6.16 4.22 -13.20
N LEU A 3 -5.18 4.37 -12.32
CA LEU A 3 -4.82 5.65 -11.70
C LEU A 3 -3.90 6.45 -12.63
N SER A 4 -4.06 7.77 -12.67
CA SER A 4 -3.12 8.67 -13.33
C SER A 4 -1.98 9.07 -12.38
N LYS A 5 -0.88 9.56 -12.97
CA LYS A 5 0.24 10.12 -12.21
C LYS A 5 -0.18 11.26 -11.30
N ASP A 6 -1.02 12.17 -11.80
CA ASP A 6 -1.50 13.32 -11.04
C ASP A 6 -2.36 12.90 -9.84
N GLN A 7 -3.15 11.83 -9.99
CA GLN A 7 -3.99 11.29 -8.91
C GLN A 7 -3.14 10.73 -7.77
N VAL A 8 -2.10 9.95 -8.08
CA VAL A 8 -1.16 9.42 -7.08
C VAL A 8 -0.35 10.57 -6.46
N ALA A 9 0.18 11.47 -7.27
CA ALA A 9 0.96 12.62 -6.80
C ALA A 9 0.17 13.53 -5.86
N ALA A 10 -1.13 13.74 -6.11
CA ALA A 10 -1.98 14.54 -5.24
C ALA A 10 -2.12 13.93 -3.83
N VAL A 11 -2.26 12.60 -3.72
CA VAL A 11 -2.33 11.90 -2.43
C VAL A 11 -1.00 12.01 -1.69
N VAL A 12 0.11 11.76 -2.37
CA VAL A 12 1.46 11.81 -1.78
C VAL A 12 1.81 13.23 -1.32
N ALA A 13 1.52 14.25 -2.14
CA ALA A 13 1.75 15.64 -1.77
C ALA A 13 0.91 16.08 -0.57
N GLU A 14 -0.33 15.59 -0.46
CA GLU A 14 -1.18 15.85 0.70
C GLU A 14 -0.64 15.15 1.96
N ALA A 15 -0.25 13.88 1.84
CA ALA A 15 0.36 13.12 2.94
C ALA A 15 1.63 13.82 3.43
N GLY A 16 2.51 14.25 2.53
CA GLY A 16 3.73 14.99 2.86
C GLY A 16 3.46 16.29 3.62
N LYS A 17 2.40 17.03 3.28
CA LYS A 17 1.97 18.22 4.05
C LYS A 17 1.46 17.85 5.43
N LYS A 18 0.73 16.74 5.56
CA LYS A 18 0.15 16.28 6.83
C LYS A 18 1.17 15.61 7.75
N MET A 19 2.34 15.20 7.26
CA MET A 19 3.41 14.62 8.10
C MET A 19 3.95 15.58 9.17
N SER A 20 3.70 16.89 9.06
CA SER A 20 4.02 17.82 10.15
C SER A 20 3.12 17.64 11.38
N ASP A 21 1.96 16.99 11.23
CA ASP A 21 1.12 16.58 12.35
C ASP A 21 1.66 15.26 12.93
N PRO A 22 2.14 15.26 14.20
CA PRO A 22 2.71 14.08 14.82
C PRO A 22 1.72 12.91 14.96
N ASN A 23 0.42 13.16 14.87
CA ASN A 23 -0.61 12.12 14.98
C ASN A 23 -1.05 11.57 13.61
N TYR A 24 -0.73 12.23 12.50
CA TYR A 24 -1.24 11.87 11.18
C TYR A 24 -0.90 10.43 10.80
N SER A 25 0.37 10.04 10.96
CA SER A 25 0.82 8.68 10.66
C SER A 25 0.10 7.64 11.54
N ALA A 26 -0.03 7.91 12.85
CA ALA A 26 -0.70 7.01 13.78
C ALA A 26 -2.20 6.82 13.45
N VAL A 27 -2.90 7.90 13.08
CA VAL A 27 -4.32 7.84 12.67
C VAL A 27 -4.46 7.08 11.35
N LEU A 28 -3.61 7.36 10.37
CA LEU A 28 -3.65 6.71 9.06
C LEU A 28 -3.39 5.20 9.17
N VAL A 29 -2.32 4.83 9.86
CA VAL A 29 -1.94 3.43 10.13
C VAL A 29 -3.06 2.73 10.92
N GLY A 30 -3.54 3.35 12.00
CA GLY A 30 -4.60 2.77 12.82
C GLY A 30 -5.91 2.52 12.05
N GLY A 31 -6.33 3.48 11.22
CA GLY A 31 -7.51 3.34 10.38
C GLY A 31 -7.35 2.25 9.31
N PHE A 32 -6.16 2.11 8.73
CA PHE A 32 -5.88 1.03 7.79
C PHE A 32 -5.91 -0.34 8.49
N VAL A 33 -5.26 -0.48 9.65
CA VAL A 33 -5.26 -1.74 10.42
C VAL A 33 -6.68 -2.17 10.78
N GLN A 34 -7.55 -1.23 11.18
CA GLN A 34 -8.94 -1.53 11.54
C GLN A 34 -9.80 -1.95 10.33
N SER A 35 -9.57 -1.35 9.16
CA SER A 35 -10.36 -1.63 7.95
C SER A 35 -9.81 -2.79 7.11
N GLN A 36 -8.52 -3.11 7.28
CA GLN A 36 -7.77 -4.11 6.53
C GLN A 36 -7.04 -5.07 7.48
N THR A 37 -7.72 -5.55 8.52
CA THR A 37 -7.15 -6.46 9.53
C THR A 37 -6.39 -7.66 8.93
N PRO A 38 -6.90 -8.36 7.89
CA PRO A 38 -6.16 -9.48 7.30
C PRO A 38 -4.84 -9.05 6.66
N VAL A 39 -4.81 -7.87 6.02
CA VAL A 39 -3.58 -7.30 5.44
C VAL A 39 -2.58 -6.95 6.53
N ALA A 40 -3.04 -6.33 7.63
CA ALA A 40 -2.17 -5.97 8.75
C ALA A 40 -1.56 -7.20 9.44
N GLN A 41 -2.34 -8.29 9.58
CA GLN A 41 -1.86 -9.57 10.09
C GLN A 41 -0.85 -10.21 9.13
N PHE A 42 -1.13 -10.17 7.83
CA PHE A 42 -0.24 -10.68 6.80
C PHE A 42 1.10 -9.92 6.78
N ILE A 43 1.10 -8.59 6.82
CA ILE A 43 2.32 -7.78 6.90
C ILE A 43 3.10 -8.11 8.17
N SER A 44 2.41 -8.23 9.31
CA SER A 44 3.05 -8.56 10.59
C SER A 44 3.77 -9.92 10.55
N ALA A 45 3.28 -10.88 9.76
CA ALA A 45 3.95 -12.17 9.58
C ALA A 45 5.33 -12.06 8.89
N HIS A 46 5.61 -10.93 8.21
CA HIS A 46 6.87 -10.65 7.53
C HIS A 46 7.82 -9.77 8.36
N GLU A 47 7.57 -9.60 9.67
CA GLU A 47 8.34 -8.71 10.56
C GLU A 47 9.86 -8.85 10.40
N ARG A 48 10.34 -10.10 10.42
CA ARG A 48 11.78 -10.39 10.40
C ARG A 48 12.41 -9.98 9.08
N ASP A 49 11.72 -10.23 7.98
CA ASP A 49 12.19 -9.91 6.63
C ASP A 49 12.17 -8.39 6.39
N LEU A 50 11.26 -7.68 7.05
CA LEU A 50 11.13 -6.23 6.97
C LEU A 50 12.11 -5.47 7.87
N GLY A 51 12.74 -6.14 8.86
CA GLY A 51 13.68 -5.51 9.78
C GLY A 51 13.07 -5.04 11.11
N GLY A 52 11.92 -5.59 11.50
CA GLY A 52 11.30 -5.36 12.81
C GLY A 52 10.02 -4.52 12.78
N ALA A 53 9.46 -4.28 13.97
CA ALA A 53 8.16 -3.62 14.15
C ALA A 53 8.04 -2.21 13.53
N GLU A 54 9.11 -1.41 13.55
CA GLU A 54 9.08 -0.06 12.95
C GLU A 54 8.91 -0.13 11.43
N ALA A 55 9.55 -1.10 10.78
CA ALA A 55 9.42 -1.31 9.35
C ALA A 55 8.01 -1.77 8.95
N ILE A 56 7.35 -2.58 9.80
CA ILE A 56 5.93 -2.93 9.61
C ILE A 56 5.05 -1.69 9.57
N VAL A 57 5.23 -0.76 10.51
CA VAL A 57 4.44 0.49 10.56
C VAL A 57 4.63 1.28 9.27
N ASN A 58 5.87 1.37 8.77
CA ASN A 58 6.17 2.06 7.52
C ASN A 58 5.50 1.38 6.31
N VAL A 59 5.51 0.04 6.23
CA VAL A 59 4.81 -0.71 5.17
C VAL A 59 3.30 -0.46 5.22
N ILE A 60 2.70 -0.52 6.42
CA ILE A 60 1.27 -0.26 6.60
C ILE A 60 0.92 1.17 6.18
N PHE A 61 1.75 2.16 6.53
CA PHE A 61 1.57 3.54 6.12
C PHE A 61 1.50 3.67 4.58
N HIS A 62 2.44 3.05 3.86
CA HIS A 62 2.44 3.08 2.40
C HIS A 62 1.24 2.34 1.78
N CYS A 63 0.84 1.20 2.36
CA CYS A 63 -0.39 0.50 1.93
C CYS A 63 -1.63 1.37 2.13
N ALA A 64 -1.69 2.15 3.20
CA ALA A 64 -2.78 3.09 3.45
C ALA A 64 -2.82 4.21 2.41
N LEU A 65 -1.66 4.74 1.99
CA LEU A 65 -1.59 5.72 0.90
C LEU A 65 -2.05 5.14 -0.45
N VAL A 66 -1.64 3.90 -0.76
CA VAL A 66 -2.13 3.20 -1.95
C VAL A 66 -3.65 3.06 -1.91
N ALA A 67 -4.22 2.60 -0.79
CA ALA A 67 -5.67 2.50 -0.64
C ALA A 67 -6.38 3.85 -0.81
N GLN A 68 -5.82 4.94 -0.27
CA GLN A 68 -6.36 6.29 -0.48
C GLN A 68 -6.34 6.72 -1.94
N CYS A 69 -5.32 6.34 -2.71
CA CYS A 69 -5.28 6.61 -4.15
C CYS A 69 -6.50 6.01 -4.86
N PHE A 70 -6.87 4.77 -4.55
CA PHE A 70 -8.07 4.16 -5.11
C PHE A 70 -9.35 4.83 -4.59
N GLN A 71 -9.50 4.96 -3.27
CA GLN A 71 -10.72 5.50 -2.63
C GLN A 71 -11.08 6.90 -3.13
N ARG A 72 -10.10 7.81 -3.23
CA ARG A 72 -10.35 9.21 -3.63
C ARG A 72 -10.71 9.36 -5.10
N ASN A 73 -10.38 8.38 -5.93
CA ASN A 73 -10.58 8.43 -7.37
C ASN A 73 -11.75 7.55 -7.83
N GLY A 74 -12.61 7.11 -6.91
CA GLY A 74 -13.82 6.34 -7.21
C GLY A 74 -13.62 4.82 -7.22
N GLY A 75 -12.41 4.35 -6.89
CA GLY A 75 -12.12 2.93 -6.67
C GLY A 75 -12.75 2.42 -5.38
N ARG A 76 -13.23 1.18 -5.39
CA ARG A 76 -13.79 0.52 -4.21
C ARG A 76 -12.69 -0.27 -3.51
N VAL A 77 -12.36 0.12 -2.28
CA VAL A 77 -11.44 -0.64 -1.43
C VAL A 77 -12.24 -1.36 -0.35
N ARG A 78 -12.69 -2.59 -0.66
CA ARG A 78 -13.27 -3.49 0.36
C ARG A 78 -12.17 -4.07 1.23
N THR A 79 -12.54 -4.66 2.37
CA THR A 79 -11.60 -5.45 3.17
C THR A 79 -11.12 -6.65 2.35
N LEU A 80 -9.79 -6.80 2.25
CA LEU A 80 -9.11 -7.91 1.60
C LEU A 80 -9.20 -9.19 2.43
N SER A 81 -9.41 -10.32 1.79
CA SER A 81 -9.31 -11.66 2.38
C SER A 81 -7.90 -12.24 2.19
N TYR A 82 -7.58 -13.34 2.87
CA TYR A 82 -6.35 -14.08 2.60
C TYR A 82 -6.29 -14.66 1.18
N GLU A 83 -7.43 -15.05 0.61
CA GLU A 83 -7.49 -15.52 -0.79
C GLU A 83 -7.12 -14.42 -1.79
N ASP A 84 -7.51 -13.16 -1.52
CA ASP A 84 -7.11 -12.03 -2.36
C ASP A 84 -5.59 -11.81 -2.30
N LEU A 85 -5.00 -11.96 -1.11
CA LEU A 85 -3.56 -11.83 -0.89
C LEU A 85 -2.79 -12.97 -1.58
N ASP A 86 -3.26 -14.21 -1.46
CA ASP A 86 -2.66 -15.38 -2.12
C ASP A 86 -2.74 -15.28 -3.65
N ALA A 87 -3.83 -14.73 -4.18
CA ALA A 87 -3.96 -14.46 -5.62
C ALA A 87 -2.96 -13.39 -6.07
N ALA A 88 -2.77 -12.33 -5.26
CA ALA A 88 -1.84 -11.25 -5.56
C ALA A 88 -0.37 -11.69 -5.44
N ALA A 89 -0.04 -12.62 -4.54
CA ALA A 89 1.30 -13.16 -4.32
C ALA A 89 1.88 -13.97 -5.50
N ARG A 90 1.08 -14.26 -6.53
CA ARG A 90 1.53 -15.08 -7.67
C ARG A 90 2.44 -14.30 -8.61
N GLY A 91 3.65 -14.82 -8.85
CA GLY A 91 4.63 -14.21 -9.76
C GLY A 91 5.28 -12.95 -9.18
N GLU A 92 5.99 -12.20 -10.02
CA GLU A 92 6.75 -11.02 -9.58
C GLU A 92 5.85 -9.78 -9.41
N PRO A 93 5.60 -9.30 -8.17
CA PRO A 93 4.58 -8.27 -7.91
C PRO A 93 4.97 -6.90 -8.47
N LEU A 94 6.25 -6.54 -8.49
CA LEU A 94 6.70 -5.24 -9.01
C LEU A 94 6.49 -5.14 -10.53
N VAL A 95 6.86 -6.18 -11.28
CA VAL A 95 6.64 -6.25 -12.73
C VAL A 95 5.16 -6.18 -13.07
N ARG A 96 4.35 -6.98 -12.36
CA ARG A 96 2.89 -6.97 -12.55
C ARG A 96 2.27 -5.63 -12.20
N LEU A 97 2.75 -4.96 -11.15
CA LEU A 97 2.26 -3.63 -10.78
C LEU A 97 2.70 -2.57 -11.78
N GLU A 98 3.89 -2.66 -12.37
CA GLU A 98 4.33 -1.74 -13.42
C GLU A 98 3.36 -1.79 -14.62
N GLU A 99 2.97 -2.98 -15.05
CA GLU A 99 1.98 -3.19 -16.13
C GLU A 99 0.57 -2.74 -15.73
N ALA A 100 0.15 -3.05 -14.50
CA ALA A 100 -1.19 -2.79 -14.01
C ALA A 100 -1.41 -1.34 -13.58
N GLN A 101 -0.45 -0.71 -12.91
CA GLN A 101 -0.55 0.61 -12.28
C GLN A 101 0.84 1.28 -12.21
N LEU A 102 1.43 1.60 -13.37
CA LEU A 102 2.74 2.25 -13.46
C LEU A 102 2.92 3.43 -12.47
N PRO A 103 1.94 4.35 -12.26
CA PRO A 103 2.11 5.42 -11.29
C PRO A 103 2.29 4.96 -9.83
N LEU A 104 1.64 3.87 -9.42
CA LEU A 104 1.83 3.29 -8.09
C LEU A 104 3.19 2.57 -7.99
N HIS A 105 3.62 1.90 -9.05
CA HIS A 105 4.95 1.32 -9.13
C HIS A 105 6.03 2.40 -8.97
N GLU A 106 5.98 3.48 -9.75
CA GLU A 106 6.90 4.61 -9.64
C GLU A 106 6.91 5.21 -8.23
N PHE A 107 5.74 5.35 -7.61
CA PHE A 107 5.62 5.83 -6.23
C PHE A 107 6.35 4.93 -5.23
N ILE A 108 6.12 3.61 -5.28
CA ILE A 108 6.75 2.65 -4.36
C ILE A 108 8.27 2.69 -4.53
N MET A 109 8.76 2.64 -5.76
CA MET A 109 10.19 2.65 -6.06
C MET A 109 10.89 3.94 -5.60
N ALA A 110 10.19 5.07 -5.61
CA ALA A 110 10.74 6.36 -5.20
C ALA A 110 10.70 6.63 -3.69
N ASN A 111 9.85 5.93 -2.92
CA ASN A 111 9.59 6.26 -1.51
C ASN A 111 9.92 5.13 -0.52
N VAL A 112 10.19 3.92 -1.01
CA VAL A 112 10.48 2.75 -0.17
C VAL A 112 11.84 2.20 -0.55
N GLU A 113 12.77 2.12 0.39
CA GLU A 113 14.15 1.66 0.10
C GLU A 113 14.31 0.13 0.22
N ASN A 114 13.61 -0.49 1.17
CA ASN A 114 13.71 -1.93 1.40
C ASN A 114 12.99 -2.71 0.28
N ALA A 115 13.71 -3.57 -0.42
CA ALA A 115 13.19 -4.32 -1.57
C ALA A 115 12.05 -5.30 -1.20
N GLU A 116 12.09 -5.92 -0.03
CA GLU A 116 11.01 -6.79 0.44
C GLU A 116 9.76 -5.99 0.80
N ALA A 117 9.93 -4.81 1.41
CA ALA A 117 8.85 -3.86 1.62
C ALA A 117 8.23 -3.41 0.29
N GLN A 118 9.04 -3.08 -0.72
CA GLN A 118 8.55 -2.70 -2.06
C GLN A 118 7.68 -3.82 -2.67
N LYS A 119 8.17 -5.07 -2.66
CA LYS A 119 7.42 -6.23 -3.17
C LYS A 119 6.12 -6.44 -2.42
N LEU A 120 6.15 -6.35 -1.09
CA LEU A 120 5.00 -6.54 -0.23
C LEU A 120 3.92 -5.48 -0.48
N ILE A 121 4.31 -4.20 -0.56
CA ILE A 121 3.40 -3.10 -0.87
C ILE A 121 2.84 -3.26 -2.28
N ALA A 122 3.66 -3.66 -3.26
CA ALA A 122 3.22 -3.89 -4.63
C ALA A 122 2.20 -5.03 -4.73
N MET A 123 2.42 -6.12 -4.00
CA MET A 123 1.47 -7.23 -3.90
C MET A 123 0.13 -6.76 -3.33
N ILE A 124 0.14 -5.97 -2.25
CA ILE A 124 -1.09 -5.44 -1.65
C ILE A 124 -1.78 -4.45 -2.61
N ALA A 125 -1.02 -3.63 -3.32
CA ALA A 125 -1.56 -2.73 -4.35
C ALA A 125 -2.27 -3.49 -5.47
N LEU A 126 -1.70 -4.60 -5.94
CA LEU A 126 -2.32 -5.50 -6.93
C LEU A 126 -3.61 -6.15 -6.38
N ALA A 127 -3.62 -6.53 -5.11
CA ALA A 127 -4.82 -7.05 -4.48
C ALA A 127 -5.94 -6.01 -4.49
N ILE A 128 -5.64 -4.75 -4.13
CA ILE A 128 -6.60 -3.63 -4.19
C ILE A 128 -7.05 -3.33 -5.62
N ASP A 129 -6.13 -3.32 -6.59
CA ASP A 129 -6.42 -3.04 -7.99
C ASP A 129 -7.34 -4.08 -8.62
N SER A 130 -7.15 -5.36 -8.29
CA SER A 130 -7.95 -6.47 -8.82
C SER A 130 -9.45 -6.39 -8.47
N MET A 131 -9.79 -5.53 -7.50
CA MET A 131 -11.16 -5.28 -7.04
C MET A 131 -11.73 -3.92 -7.50
N SER A 132 -10.88 -3.03 -8.03
CA SER A 132 -11.20 -1.63 -8.35
C SER A 132 -11.53 -1.44 -9.81
#